data_AF-A0A8G1RJF5-F1
#
_entry.id   AF-A0A8G1RJF5-F1
#
_cell.length_a   1.000
_cell.length_b   1.000
_cell.length_c   1.000
_cell.angle_alpha   90.00
_cell.angle_beta   90.00
_cell.angle_gamma   90.00
#
_symmetry.space_group_name_H-M   'P 1'
#
loop_
_entity.id
_entity.type
_entity.pdbx_description
1 polymer ?
#
loop_
_entity_poly.entity_id
_entity_poly.type
_entity_poly.pdbx_seq_one_letter_code
_entity_poly.pdbx_strand_id
1 'polypeptide(L)'
;FHLVPSQSFSSSSLTQSCLNALYSTLQCNSYVSTLGRPVWHGSLNNAVLTDAVCSTQCGQSLSSFHDNIVEQCGADATIAEGIPALSVIDSVWSGWNETCLKNVNGTYCNDILDLWDSASNLTDMPVANICDDCWVTKLELMQQLPYSAYSAPYETMLNYSISVCNLQGVETQPTSGGIQIPVANVSCSTGNWYTVQPEDTCDSIALAQSISSSTLYQINPTLYNYSDPTLGLRLCLPLACENVYEIAAGDNCSSITAATGTSWLKLVSYNGMVDSGCSNIGDTALLGGVRCVSAPGGTFNLTVSANSSSTSGVDGQGGSGSGHGTNFVALPSDITLADGTTTDCGDYYTIVSGDTCVSLLAEANTPFNLFMAANPSITSALACDDELTVGLTYCIHLIRGFNATNISGNLTVSTNGLCGNGTTCLGSSFGDCCSLSGYCGSTSDYCAAGLCALHLVIVFRAIRSL
;
A
#
# COMPACT_ATOMS: atom_id res chain seq x y z
N PHE A 1 14.06 22.96 3.58
CA PHE A 1 12.96 22.05 3.15
C PHE A 1 12.75 20.98 4.23
N HIS A 2 11.70 20.15 4.15
CA HIS A 2 11.52 19.00 5.04
C HIS A 2 11.96 17.73 4.33
N LEU A 3 12.85 16.94 4.95
CA LEU A 3 13.23 15.62 4.40
C LEU A 3 12.06 14.65 4.44
N VAL A 4 11.32 14.68 5.53
CA VAL A 4 10.17 13.81 5.76
C VAL A 4 8.91 14.68 5.82
N PRO A 5 7.90 14.43 4.98
CA PRO A 5 6.60 15.10 5.10
C PRO A 5 5.98 14.86 6.47
N SER A 6 5.28 15.86 7.00
CA SER A 6 4.55 15.70 8.26
C SER A 6 3.60 14.50 8.22
N GLN A 7 3.53 13.74 9.31
CA GLN A 7 2.69 12.53 9.47
C GLN A 7 3.18 11.26 8.76
N SER A 8 4.31 11.28 8.03
CA SER A 8 4.81 10.09 7.32
C SER A 8 5.05 8.86 8.20
N PHE A 9 5.28 9.06 9.50
CA PHE A 9 5.51 8.01 10.49
C PHE A 9 4.46 7.99 11.61
N SER A 10 3.24 8.47 11.36
CA SER A 10 2.18 8.55 12.38
C SER A 10 1.74 7.19 12.93
N SER A 11 2.01 6.09 12.22
CA SER A 11 1.76 4.71 12.66
C SER A 11 2.96 4.05 13.35
N SER A 12 4.10 4.75 13.47
CA SER A 12 5.28 4.20 14.16
C SER A 12 5.10 4.22 15.69
N SER A 13 5.93 3.45 16.40
CA SER A 13 6.01 3.47 17.87
C SER A 13 6.86 4.62 18.43
N LEU A 14 7.23 5.59 17.60
CA LEU A 14 8.12 6.69 17.99
C LEU A 14 7.40 7.72 18.88
N THR A 15 8.16 8.34 19.78
CA THR A 15 7.65 9.41 20.64
C THR A 15 7.35 10.67 19.83
N GLN A 16 6.45 11.53 20.34
CA GLN A 16 6.14 12.80 19.67
C GLN A 16 7.36 13.71 19.53
N SER A 17 8.29 13.68 20.50
CA SER A 17 9.55 14.44 20.42
C SER A 17 10.42 13.94 19.27
N CYS A 18 10.55 12.63 19.10
CA CYS A 18 11.27 12.03 17.99
C CYS A 18 10.62 12.35 16.64
N LEU A 19 9.29 12.25 16.54
CA LEU A 19 8.55 12.62 15.33
C LEU A 19 8.77 14.10 14.97
N ASN A 20 8.75 15.00 15.96
CA ASN A 20 9.03 16.41 15.74
C ASN A 20 10.46 16.66 15.24
N ALA A 21 11.44 15.90 15.73
CA ALA A 21 12.82 15.95 15.25
C ALA A 21 12.92 15.49 13.78
N LEU A 22 12.29 14.36 13.43
CA LEU A 22 12.25 13.81 12.07
C LEU A 22 11.54 14.74 11.07
N TYR A 23 10.54 15.51 11.52
CA TYR A 23 9.82 16.48 10.69
C TYR A 23 10.44 17.88 10.71
N SER A 24 11.60 18.07 11.32
CA SER A 24 12.24 19.39 11.37
C SER A 24 12.71 19.86 9.98
N THR A 25 13.00 21.16 9.86
CA THR A 25 13.36 21.78 8.58
C THR A 25 14.88 21.83 8.42
N LEU A 26 15.38 21.36 7.27
CA LEU A 26 16.77 21.58 6.85
C LEU A 26 16.97 22.93 6.16
N GLN A 27 18.02 23.62 6.55
CA GLN A 27 18.51 24.87 5.95
C GLN A 27 19.52 24.58 4.85
N CYS A 28 19.06 23.90 3.81
CA CYS A 28 19.84 23.44 2.66
C CYS A 28 19.10 23.78 1.35
N ASN A 29 19.84 23.79 0.24
CA ASN A 29 19.22 23.71 -1.09
C ASN A 29 18.36 22.44 -1.19
N SER A 30 17.17 22.51 -1.79
CA SER A 30 16.24 21.38 -1.87
C SER A 30 16.81 20.17 -2.61
N TYR A 31 17.80 20.35 -3.49
CA TYR A 31 18.47 19.24 -4.17
C TYR A 31 19.07 18.22 -3.17
N VAL A 32 19.45 18.65 -1.98
CA VAL A 32 20.01 17.78 -0.93
C VAL A 32 19.06 16.62 -0.57
N SER A 33 17.74 16.78 -0.69
CA SER A 33 16.80 15.69 -0.44
C SER A 33 16.97 14.48 -1.38
N THR A 34 17.63 14.67 -2.52
CA THR A 34 17.87 13.62 -3.52
C THR A 34 19.12 12.80 -3.23
N LEU A 35 19.98 13.26 -2.31
CA LEU A 35 21.26 12.65 -1.98
C LEU A 35 21.16 11.48 -1.00
N GLY A 36 19.95 11.07 -0.60
CA GLY A 36 19.73 9.91 0.28
C GLY A 36 19.72 8.56 -0.44
N ARG A 37 19.90 8.53 -1.76
CA ARG A 37 19.90 7.28 -2.54
C ARG A 37 21.28 6.62 -2.46
N PRO A 38 21.39 5.30 -2.25
CA PRO A 38 22.66 4.59 -2.22
C PRO A 38 23.19 4.38 -3.65
N VAL A 39 23.60 5.47 -4.31
CA VAL A 39 24.17 5.49 -5.66
C VAL A 39 25.53 6.21 -5.64
N TRP A 40 26.33 6.05 -6.68
CA TRP A 40 27.50 6.90 -6.90
C TRP A 40 27.04 8.33 -7.21
N HIS A 41 27.41 9.28 -6.36
CA HIS A 41 27.06 10.68 -6.52
C HIS A 41 28.14 11.41 -7.33
N GLY A 42 27.86 11.64 -8.61
CA GLY A 42 28.74 12.36 -9.55
C GLY A 42 28.63 13.89 -9.47
N SER A 43 29.24 14.59 -10.45
CA SER A 43 29.17 16.05 -10.52
C SER A 43 27.75 16.53 -10.80
N LEU A 44 27.38 17.67 -10.21
CA LEU A 44 26.11 18.35 -10.50
C LEU A 44 26.16 19.15 -11.81
N ASN A 45 27.33 19.22 -12.46
CA ASN A 45 27.55 19.95 -13.72
C ASN A 45 27.09 21.42 -13.67
N ASN A 46 27.08 22.02 -12.47
CA ASN A 46 26.65 23.39 -12.24
C ASN A 46 27.29 23.92 -10.96
N ALA A 47 28.35 24.72 -11.09
CA ALA A 47 29.11 25.24 -9.96
C ALA A 47 28.24 26.05 -8.96
N VAL A 48 27.28 26.83 -9.44
CA VAL A 48 26.39 27.63 -8.57
C VAL A 48 25.50 26.71 -7.73
N LEU A 49 24.98 25.64 -8.34
CA LEU A 49 24.20 24.63 -7.63
C LEU A 49 25.07 23.84 -6.65
N THR A 50 26.26 23.40 -7.07
CA THR A 50 27.22 22.69 -6.23
C THR A 50 27.59 23.51 -5.00
N ASP A 51 27.92 24.79 -5.16
CA ASP A 51 28.22 25.69 -4.03
C ASP A 51 27.03 25.89 -3.08
N ALA A 52 25.81 25.98 -3.62
CA ALA A 52 24.60 26.10 -2.81
C ALA A 52 24.31 24.82 -2.00
N VAL A 53 24.47 23.65 -2.64
CA VAL A 53 24.31 22.32 -2.02
C VAL A 53 25.40 22.10 -0.96
N CYS A 54 26.64 22.42 -1.28
CA CYS A 54 27.82 22.19 -0.45
C CYS A 54 28.18 23.36 0.48
N SER A 55 27.22 24.24 0.74
CA SER A 55 27.45 25.39 1.61
C SER A 55 27.71 24.95 3.05
N THR A 56 28.56 25.71 3.76
CA THR A 56 28.84 25.48 5.19
C THR A 56 27.56 25.49 6.04
N GLN A 57 26.60 26.35 5.70
CA GLN A 57 25.30 26.41 6.37
C GLN A 57 24.51 25.12 6.21
N CYS A 58 24.55 24.50 5.03
CA CYS A 58 23.87 23.23 4.80
C CYS A 58 24.56 22.09 5.57
N GLY A 59 25.89 22.00 5.52
CA GLY A 59 26.64 21.01 6.31
C GLY A 59 26.34 21.10 7.82
N GLN A 60 26.30 22.32 8.37
CA GLN A 60 25.90 22.54 9.76
C GLN A 60 24.44 22.12 10.01
N SER A 61 23.52 22.45 9.09
CA SER A 61 22.12 22.08 9.24
C SER A 61 21.91 20.56 9.26
N LEU A 62 22.63 19.81 8.43
CA LEU A 62 22.56 18.35 8.39
C LEU A 62 23.13 17.74 9.68
N SER A 63 24.29 18.22 10.14
CA SER A 63 24.88 17.78 11.41
C SER A 63 23.94 18.04 12.59
N SER A 64 23.38 19.25 12.71
CA SER A 64 22.42 19.57 13.78
C SER A 64 21.14 18.75 13.70
N PHE A 65 20.68 18.42 12.48
CA PHE A 65 19.52 17.54 12.30
C PHE A 65 19.82 16.13 12.81
N HIS A 66 20.98 15.57 12.47
CA HIS A 66 21.44 14.29 12.99
C HIS A 66 21.51 14.30 14.52
N ASP A 67 22.19 15.27 15.12
CA ASP A 67 22.35 15.36 16.57
C ASP A 67 20.99 15.44 17.28
N ASN A 68 20.05 16.20 16.70
CA ASN A 68 18.69 16.32 17.22
C ASN A 68 17.91 14.99 17.14
N ILE A 69 18.08 14.18 16.10
CA ILE A 69 17.47 12.83 16.08
C ILE A 69 18.08 11.96 17.17
N VAL A 70 19.41 11.95 17.32
CA VAL A 70 20.09 11.16 18.35
C VAL A 70 19.56 11.53 19.74
N GLU A 71 19.44 12.83 20.01
CA GLU A 71 18.95 13.34 21.30
C GLU A 71 17.48 12.99 21.55
N GLN A 72 16.60 13.17 20.55
CA GLN A 72 15.15 13.07 20.75
C GLN A 72 14.60 11.64 20.54
N CYS A 73 15.25 10.84 19.72
CA CYS A 73 14.84 9.47 19.39
C CYS A 73 15.69 8.42 20.11
N GLY A 74 16.98 8.68 20.33
CA GLY A 74 17.97 7.67 20.71
C GLY A 74 18.55 6.96 19.48
N ALA A 75 19.78 6.45 19.62
CA ALA A 75 20.53 5.84 18.51
C ALA A 75 19.88 4.55 17.95
N ASP A 76 19.14 3.83 18.79
CA ASP A 76 18.52 2.54 18.43
C ASP A 76 17.05 2.68 18.00
N ALA A 77 16.54 3.91 17.90
CA ALA A 77 15.16 4.14 17.46
C ALA A 77 14.98 3.67 16.02
N THR A 78 13.83 3.06 15.73
CA THR A 78 13.48 2.55 14.41
C THR A 78 12.16 3.15 13.93
N ILE A 79 12.12 3.55 12.65
CA ILE A 79 10.87 4.00 12.00
C ILE A 79 10.03 2.80 11.52
N ALA A 80 10.69 1.68 11.24
CA ALA A 80 10.10 0.38 10.93
C ALA A 80 11.11 -0.72 11.31
N GLU A 81 10.67 -1.98 11.33
CA GLU A 81 11.54 -3.12 11.65
C GLU A 81 12.79 -3.13 10.74
N GLY A 82 13.98 -3.05 11.36
CA GLY A 82 15.26 -3.02 10.63
C GLY A 82 15.63 -1.68 9.99
N ILE A 83 14.82 -0.63 10.16
CA ILE A 83 15.06 0.70 9.59
C ILE A 83 15.30 1.70 10.72
N PRO A 84 16.57 2.06 11.01
CA PRO A 84 16.90 3.06 12.02
C PRO A 84 16.28 4.42 11.68
N ALA A 85 15.79 5.17 12.67
CA ALA A 85 15.30 6.52 12.49
C ALA A 85 16.40 7.46 11.94
N LEU A 86 17.66 7.20 12.33
CA LEU A 86 18.84 7.92 11.83
C LEU A 86 19.09 7.72 10.33
N SER A 87 18.60 6.64 9.73
CA SER A 87 18.77 6.39 8.29
C SER A 87 18.19 7.51 7.41
N VAL A 88 17.20 8.25 7.90
CA VAL A 88 16.57 9.39 7.20
C VAL A 88 17.59 10.50 6.91
N ILE A 89 18.51 10.77 7.84
CA ILE A 89 19.50 11.83 7.68
C ILE A 89 20.86 11.29 7.29
N ASP A 90 21.27 10.14 7.81
CA ASP A 90 22.60 9.58 7.56
C ASP A 90 22.78 9.16 6.10
N SER A 91 21.70 8.71 5.44
CA SER A 91 21.72 8.45 4.00
C SER A 91 21.99 9.72 3.19
N VAL A 92 21.28 10.80 3.50
CA VAL A 92 21.45 12.11 2.86
C VAL A 92 22.82 12.70 3.15
N TRP A 93 23.30 12.57 4.39
CA TRP A 93 24.63 12.99 4.80
C TRP A 93 25.72 12.23 4.05
N SER A 94 25.50 10.93 3.81
CA SER A 94 26.45 10.10 3.06
C SER A 94 26.61 10.61 1.64
N GLY A 95 25.50 10.80 0.91
CA GLY A 95 25.55 11.34 -0.44
C GLY A 95 26.01 12.80 -0.50
N TRP A 96 25.73 13.61 0.54
CA TRP A 96 26.24 14.98 0.65
C TRP A 96 27.76 15.02 0.81
N ASN A 97 28.34 14.20 1.69
CA ASN A 97 29.80 14.12 1.86
C ASN A 97 30.47 13.70 0.55
N GLU A 98 29.90 12.74 -0.16
CA GLU A 98 30.40 12.29 -1.46
C GLU A 98 30.32 13.40 -2.53
N THR A 99 29.18 14.09 -2.61
CA THR A 99 28.95 15.18 -3.57
C THR A 99 29.88 16.36 -3.32
N CYS A 100 30.09 16.70 -2.04
CA CYS A 100 30.78 17.90 -1.59
C CYS A 100 32.26 17.69 -1.27
N LEU A 101 32.79 16.50 -1.56
CA LEU A 101 34.19 16.17 -1.38
C LEU A 101 35.08 17.14 -2.19
N LYS A 102 36.08 17.71 -1.52
CA LYS A 102 37.07 18.61 -2.13
C LYS A 102 38.46 18.06 -1.90
N ASN A 103 39.32 18.25 -2.90
CA ASN A 103 40.75 18.01 -2.72
C ASN A 103 41.40 19.10 -1.85
N VAL A 104 42.69 18.93 -1.57
CA VAL A 104 43.51 19.89 -0.81
C VAL A 104 43.55 21.31 -1.39
N ASN A 105 43.26 21.47 -2.69
CA ASN A 105 43.22 22.77 -3.36
C ASN A 105 41.82 23.40 -3.34
N GLY A 106 40.84 22.76 -2.70
CA GLY A 106 39.46 23.24 -2.60
C GLY A 106 38.61 23.04 -3.85
N THR A 107 39.09 22.25 -4.83
CA THR A 107 38.32 21.88 -6.02
C THR A 107 37.45 20.67 -5.72
N TYR A 108 36.20 20.67 -6.20
CA TYR A 108 35.30 19.53 -6.03
C TYR A 108 35.85 18.30 -6.73
N CYS A 109 35.93 17.19 -6.01
CA CYS A 109 36.46 15.95 -6.54
C CYS A 109 35.62 15.43 -7.70
N ASN A 110 34.30 15.54 -7.60
CA ASN A 110 33.42 15.12 -8.68
C ASN A 110 33.68 15.87 -10.00
N ASP A 111 34.05 17.15 -9.94
CA ASP A 111 34.39 17.91 -11.15
C ASP A 111 35.74 17.48 -11.75
N ILE A 112 36.66 16.96 -10.93
CA ILE A 112 37.93 16.40 -11.40
C ILE A 112 37.69 15.04 -12.06
N LEU A 113 36.90 14.17 -11.41
CA LEU A 113 36.59 12.83 -11.89
C LEU A 113 35.82 12.87 -13.22
N ASP A 114 34.93 13.85 -13.40
CA ASP A 114 34.11 14.00 -14.62
C ASP A 114 34.93 14.43 -15.86
N LEU A 115 36.18 14.89 -15.66
CA LEU A 115 37.09 15.24 -16.76
C LEU A 115 37.82 14.03 -17.36
N TRP A 116 37.71 12.86 -16.75
CA TRP A 116 38.46 11.67 -17.16
C TRP A 116 37.76 10.92 -18.29
N ASP A 117 38.54 10.39 -19.23
CA ASP A 117 38.02 9.51 -20.27
C ASP A 117 37.40 8.25 -19.66
N SER A 118 36.24 7.84 -20.16
CA SER A 118 35.59 6.60 -19.73
C SER A 118 36.43 5.39 -20.12
N ALA A 119 36.68 4.49 -19.16
CA ALA A 119 37.37 3.22 -19.40
C ALA A 119 36.42 2.04 -19.21
N SER A 120 36.57 1.00 -20.03
CA SER A 120 35.74 -0.22 -19.94
C SER A 120 36.20 -1.17 -18.83
N ASN A 121 37.48 -1.14 -18.47
CA ASN A 121 38.04 -1.89 -17.35
C ASN A 121 38.91 -0.97 -16.48
N LEU A 122 38.99 -1.28 -15.18
CA LEU A 122 39.89 -0.56 -14.27
C LEU A 122 41.35 -0.58 -14.72
N THR A 123 41.79 -1.68 -15.33
CA THR A 123 43.18 -1.83 -15.83
C THR A 123 43.52 -0.91 -16.98
N ASP A 124 42.50 -0.37 -17.66
CA ASP A 124 42.68 0.54 -18.80
C ASP A 124 42.74 2.01 -18.34
N MET A 125 42.41 2.30 -17.08
CA MET A 125 42.48 3.64 -16.52
C MET A 125 43.96 4.06 -16.30
N PRO A 126 44.31 5.33 -16.56
CA PRO A 126 45.63 5.84 -16.24
C PRO A 126 45.95 5.68 -14.75
N VAL A 127 47.16 5.21 -14.44
CA VAL A 127 47.64 5.08 -13.05
C VAL A 127 47.54 6.41 -12.28
N ALA A 128 47.76 7.53 -12.96
CA ALA A 128 47.61 8.86 -12.36
C ALA A 128 46.17 9.15 -11.89
N ASN A 129 45.16 8.62 -12.58
CA ASN A 129 43.75 8.76 -12.19
C ASN A 129 43.41 7.83 -11.02
N ILE A 130 43.86 6.57 -11.08
CA ILE A 130 43.66 5.58 -10.01
C ILE A 130 44.30 6.06 -8.70
N CYS A 131 45.45 6.73 -8.79
CA CYS A 131 46.18 7.24 -7.63
C CYS A 131 45.88 8.71 -7.31
N ASP A 132 44.89 9.31 -7.95
CA ASP A 132 44.45 10.66 -7.60
C ASP A 132 43.75 10.64 -6.24
N ASP A 133 44.04 11.64 -5.42
CA ASP A 133 43.48 11.82 -4.07
C ASP A 133 41.95 11.80 -4.10
N CYS A 134 41.33 12.43 -5.10
CA CYS A 134 39.88 12.47 -5.21
C CYS A 134 39.25 11.10 -5.49
N TRP A 135 39.92 10.22 -6.23
CA TRP A 135 39.41 8.87 -6.49
C TRP A 135 39.51 8.01 -5.24
N VAL A 136 40.69 7.99 -4.63
CA VAL A 136 40.95 7.16 -3.44
C VAL A 136 40.10 7.61 -2.26
N THR A 137 40.12 8.90 -1.92
CA THR A 137 39.35 9.43 -0.79
C THR A 137 37.85 9.24 -0.99
N LYS A 138 37.35 9.31 -2.22
CA LYS A 138 35.94 9.07 -2.49
C LYS A 138 35.54 7.61 -2.22
N LEU A 139 36.34 6.64 -2.67
CA LEU A 139 36.10 5.22 -2.39
C LEU A 139 36.20 4.91 -0.89
N GLU A 140 37.19 5.47 -0.19
CA GLU A 140 37.33 5.35 1.27
C GLU A 140 36.14 5.97 2.01
N LEU A 141 35.70 7.15 1.58
CA LEU A 141 34.54 7.83 2.14
C LEU A 141 33.28 6.98 2.00
N MET A 142 33.04 6.42 0.81
CA MET A 142 31.92 5.49 0.59
C MET A 142 32.05 4.25 1.49
N GLN A 143 33.25 3.68 1.61
CA GLN A 143 33.51 2.52 2.47
C GLN A 143 33.18 2.80 3.94
N GLN A 144 33.46 4.02 4.44
CA GLN A 144 33.22 4.44 5.82
C GLN A 144 31.74 4.73 6.14
N LEU A 145 30.90 4.93 5.12
CA LEU A 145 29.52 5.37 5.27
C LEU A 145 28.55 4.21 5.00
N PRO A 146 27.87 3.67 6.02
CA PRO A 146 27.01 2.48 5.87
C PRO A 146 25.77 2.65 4.98
N TYR A 147 25.46 3.88 4.57
CA TYR A 147 24.33 4.21 3.69
C TYR A 147 24.76 4.60 2.27
N SER A 148 26.06 4.50 1.96
CA SER A 148 26.57 4.74 0.61
C SER A 148 26.25 3.58 -0.34
N ALA A 149 26.59 3.73 -1.62
CA ALA A 149 26.50 2.64 -2.61
C ALA A 149 27.60 1.57 -2.48
N TYR A 150 28.48 1.68 -1.47
CA TYR A 150 29.67 0.84 -1.37
C TYR A 150 29.31 -0.64 -1.28
N SER A 151 29.82 -1.39 -2.25
CA SER A 151 29.47 -2.79 -2.52
C SER A 151 30.66 -3.50 -3.17
N ALA A 152 30.54 -4.80 -3.46
CA ALA A 152 31.65 -5.61 -3.99
C ALA A 152 32.37 -5.00 -5.23
N PRO A 153 31.70 -4.32 -6.18
CA PRO A 153 32.39 -3.61 -7.26
C PRO A 153 33.30 -2.47 -6.77
N TYR A 154 32.83 -1.65 -5.83
CA TYR A 154 33.63 -0.54 -5.28
C TYR A 154 34.75 -1.06 -4.37
N GLU A 155 34.52 -2.16 -3.65
CA GLU A 155 35.58 -2.87 -2.93
C GLU A 155 36.67 -3.37 -3.87
N THR A 156 36.30 -3.86 -5.05
CA THR A 156 37.27 -4.25 -6.09
C THR A 156 38.06 -3.03 -6.59
N MET A 157 37.39 -1.89 -6.79
CA MET A 157 38.05 -0.63 -7.16
C MET A 157 39.04 -0.15 -6.11
N LEU A 158 38.66 -0.18 -4.83
CA LEU A 158 39.53 0.25 -3.74
C LEU A 158 40.72 -0.69 -3.57
N ASN A 159 40.50 -2.01 -3.60
CA ASN A 159 41.58 -3.01 -3.58
C ASN A 159 42.57 -2.82 -4.73
N TYR A 160 42.06 -2.59 -5.95
CA TYR A 160 42.92 -2.33 -7.09
C TYR A 160 43.74 -1.04 -6.90
N SER A 161 43.10 0.03 -6.42
CA SER A 161 43.77 1.31 -6.13
C SER A 161 44.87 1.16 -5.08
N ILE A 162 44.61 0.41 -3.99
CA ILE A 162 45.62 0.10 -2.97
C ILE A 162 46.83 -0.59 -3.60
N SER A 163 46.60 -1.58 -4.46
CA SER A 163 47.66 -2.35 -5.10
C SER A 163 48.51 -1.52 -6.07
N VAL A 164 47.88 -0.68 -6.89
CA VAL A 164 48.56 0.12 -7.92
C VAL A 164 49.30 1.29 -7.30
N CYS A 165 48.71 1.91 -6.27
CA CYS A 165 49.23 3.12 -5.65
C CYS A 165 50.09 2.85 -4.40
N ASN A 166 50.26 1.58 -4.01
CA ASN A 166 50.98 1.15 -2.81
C ASN A 166 50.47 1.80 -1.51
N LEU A 167 49.15 1.95 -1.40
CA LEU A 167 48.52 2.52 -0.20
C LEU A 167 48.66 1.56 0.98
N GLN A 168 48.68 2.11 2.20
CA GLN A 168 48.87 1.34 3.43
C GLN A 168 47.79 1.70 4.44
N GLY A 169 47.29 0.71 5.18
CA GLY A 169 46.32 0.93 6.27
C GLY A 169 44.92 1.32 5.80
N VAL A 170 44.56 1.02 4.55
CA VAL A 170 43.24 1.29 3.99
C VAL A 170 42.33 0.08 4.23
N GLU A 171 41.20 0.31 4.89
CA GLU A 171 40.16 -0.71 5.10
C GLU A 171 39.31 -0.83 3.85
N THR A 172 39.01 -2.06 3.42
CA THR A 172 38.23 -2.30 2.20
C THR A 172 36.88 -2.93 2.46
N GLN A 173 36.70 -3.54 3.62
CA GLN A 173 35.43 -4.18 3.97
C GLN A 173 34.36 -3.11 4.20
N PRO A 174 33.12 -3.31 3.73
CA PRO A 174 32.03 -2.37 4.01
C PRO A 174 31.87 -2.13 5.51
N THR A 175 31.76 -0.86 5.92
CA THR A 175 31.49 -0.52 7.33
C THR A 175 30.13 -1.08 7.74
N SER A 176 30.08 -1.76 8.89
CA SER A 176 28.83 -2.30 9.41
C SER A 176 27.89 -1.18 9.86
N GLY A 177 26.58 -1.40 9.66
CA GLY A 177 25.53 -0.42 9.95
C GLY A 177 24.57 -0.28 8.78
N GLY A 178 23.85 0.83 8.72
CA GLY A 178 22.93 1.10 7.62
C GLY A 178 21.52 0.56 7.85
N ILE A 179 20.73 0.52 6.77
CA ILE A 179 19.41 -0.12 6.79
C ILE A 179 19.62 -1.64 6.83
N GLN A 180 19.29 -2.24 7.98
CA GLN A 180 19.41 -3.66 8.23
C GLN A 180 18.01 -4.24 8.29
N ILE A 181 17.34 -4.38 7.14
CA ILE A 181 16.07 -5.11 7.11
C ILE A 181 16.39 -6.55 7.45
N PRO A 182 15.98 -7.07 8.64
CA PRO A 182 16.16 -8.48 8.92
C PRO A 182 15.49 -9.25 7.79
N VAL A 183 16.09 -10.37 7.37
CA VAL A 183 15.52 -11.31 6.38
C VAL A 183 14.24 -11.98 6.91
N ALA A 184 13.60 -11.37 7.92
CA ALA A 184 12.40 -11.79 8.60
C ALA A 184 11.35 -12.13 7.53
N ASN A 185 11.05 -13.43 7.47
CA ASN A 185 10.01 -14.10 6.70
C ASN A 185 9.06 -13.11 6.01
N VAL A 186 9.42 -12.65 4.80
CA VAL A 186 8.47 -11.96 3.93
C VAL A 186 7.37 -12.99 3.70
N SER A 187 6.25 -12.85 4.41
CA SER A 187 5.12 -13.76 4.27
C SER A 187 4.42 -13.37 2.97
N CYS A 188 4.52 -14.24 1.97
CA CYS A 188 3.83 -14.01 0.73
C CYS A 188 2.42 -14.55 0.84
N SER A 189 1.45 -13.66 1.05
CA SER A 189 0.04 -14.03 1.22
C SER A 189 -0.53 -14.78 0.01
N THR A 190 0.04 -14.60 -1.18
CA THR A 190 -0.35 -15.33 -2.39
C THR A 190 0.38 -16.67 -2.56
N GLY A 191 1.47 -16.89 -1.82
CA GLY A 191 2.39 -18.00 -2.03
C GLY A 191 3.20 -17.94 -3.33
N ASN A 192 2.98 -16.93 -4.18
CA ASN A 192 3.61 -16.81 -5.49
C ASN A 192 4.94 -16.05 -5.37
N TRP A 193 6.02 -16.72 -5.76
CA TRP A 193 7.37 -16.16 -5.67
C TRP A 193 8.00 -16.00 -7.04
N TYR A 194 8.74 -14.92 -7.21
CA TYR A 194 9.60 -14.67 -8.35
C TYR A 194 11.03 -14.44 -7.87
N THR A 195 12.01 -14.96 -8.61
CA THR A 195 13.42 -14.68 -8.36
C THR A 195 13.94 -13.83 -9.49
N VAL A 196 14.45 -12.64 -9.17
CA VAL A 196 14.99 -11.68 -10.14
C VAL A 196 16.07 -12.33 -11.01
N GLN A 197 15.91 -12.21 -12.32
CA GLN A 197 16.80 -12.69 -13.37
C GLN A 197 17.66 -11.56 -13.94
N PRO A 198 18.72 -11.88 -14.71
CA PRO A 198 19.53 -10.86 -15.38
C PRO A 198 18.67 -10.01 -16.33
N GLU A 199 18.93 -8.70 -16.36
CA GLU A 199 18.21 -7.69 -17.17
C GLU A 199 16.75 -7.43 -16.77
N ASP A 200 16.28 -8.03 -15.67
CA ASP A 200 14.96 -7.70 -15.14
C ASP A 200 14.91 -6.26 -14.65
N THR A 201 13.78 -5.62 -14.92
CA THR A 201 13.31 -4.41 -14.23
C THR A 201 12.01 -4.75 -13.52
N CYS A 202 11.60 -3.97 -12.53
CA CYS A 202 10.32 -4.24 -11.88
C CYS A 202 9.12 -4.10 -12.84
N ASP A 203 9.21 -3.22 -13.85
CA ASP A 203 8.18 -3.09 -14.88
C ASP A 203 8.16 -4.29 -15.85
N SER A 204 9.33 -4.82 -16.24
CA SER A 204 9.37 -6.01 -17.09
C SER A 204 8.84 -7.25 -16.36
N ILE A 205 9.15 -7.38 -15.06
CA ILE A 205 8.56 -8.41 -14.20
C ILE A 205 7.04 -8.18 -14.10
N ALA A 206 6.60 -6.94 -13.85
CA ALA A 206 5.19 -6.64 -13.68
C ALA A 206 4.35 -6.93 -14.94
N LEU A 207 4.88 -6.59 -16.13
CA LEU A 207 4.27 -6.94 -17.41
C LEU A 207 4.22 -8.46 -17.61
N ALA A 208 5.35 -9.15 -17.42
CA ALA A 208 5.44 -10.59 -17.66
C ALA A 208 4.54 -11.39 -16.70
N GLN A 209 4.36 -10.91 -15.48
CA GLN A 209 3.51 -11.56 -14.46
C GLN A 209 2.08 -11.02 -14.43
N SER A 210 1.73 -10.05 -15.30
CA SER A 210 0.42 -9.39 -15.32
C SER A 210 0.01 -8.84 -13.96
N ILE A 211 0.87 -8.06 -13.32
CA ILE A 211 0.66 -7.48 -11.99
C ILE A 211 0.87 -5.97 -12.00
N SER A 212 0.42 -5.31 -10.93
CA SER A 212 0.67 -3.89 -10.70
C SER A 212 2.11 -3.66 -10.21
N SER A 213 2.83 -2.76 -10.90
CA SER A 213 4.16 -2.30 -10.54
C SER A 213 4.23 -1.77 -9.11
N SER A 214 3.27 -0.93 -8.74
CA SER A 214 3.24 -0.28 -7.44
C SER A 214 2.88 -1.24 -6.31
N THR A 215 1.98 -2.20 -6.56
CA THR A 215 1.70 -3.27 -5.60
C THR A 215 2.90 -4.18 -5.40
N LEU A 216 3.63 -4.53 -6.47
CA LEU A 216 4.87 -5.33 -6.37
C LEU A 216 5.88 -4.65 -5.44
N TYR A 217 6.09 -3.34 -5.60
CA TYR A 217 6.97 -2.58 -4.72
C TYR A 217 6.44 -2.53 -3.27
N GLN A 218 5.14 -2.22 -3.10
CA GLN A 218 4.52 -2.08 -1.79
C GLN A 218 4.66 -3.33 -0.90
N ILE A 219 4.53 -4.52 -1.47
CA ILE A 219 4.53 -5.78 -0.69
C ILE A 219 5.93 -6.39 -0.53
N ASN A 220 6.95 -5.84 -1.19
CA ASN A 220 8.33 -6.30 -1.12
C ASN A 220 9.22 -5.22 -0.48
N PRO A 221 9.27 -5.13 0.86
CA PRO A 221 10.03 -4.08 1.55
C PRO A 221 11.54 -4.16 1.30
N THR A 222 12.05 -5.28 0.79
CA THR A 222 13.46 -5.48 0.41
C THR A 222 13.78 -5.03 -1.01
N LEU A 223 12.78 -4.62 -1.80
CA LEU A 223 12.96 -4.09 -3.14
C LEU A 223 13.23 -2.57 -3.08
N TYR A 224 14.51 -2.18 -3.06
CA TYR A 224 14.90 -0.76 -2.94
C TYR A 224 15.06 -0.04 -4.27
N ASN A 225 15.55 -0.74 -5.29
CA ASN A 225 15.77 -0.18 -6.62
C ASN A 225 14.76 -0.77 -7.60
N TYR A 226 13.80 0.06 -7.99
CA TYR A 226 12.71 -0.33 -8.87
C TYR A 226 13.18 -0.54 -10.33
N SER A 227 14.16 0.24 -10.77
CA SER A 227 14.65 0.17 -12.15
C SER A 227 15.68 -0.94 -12.36
N ASP A 228 16.37 -1.36 -11.31
CA ASP A 228 17.42 -2.39 -11.35
C ASP A 228 17.37 -3.22 -10.06
N PRO A 229 16.38 -4.14 -9.95
CA PRO A 229 16.25 -5.01 -8.79
C PRO A 229 17.47 -5.94 -8.67
N THR A 230 17.92 -6.17 -7.44
CA THR A 230 19.09 -7.01 -7.18
C THR A 230 18.90 -8.43 -7.73
N LEU A 231 19.83 -8.89 -8.58
CA LEU A 231 19.83 -10.25 -9.13
C LEU A 231 19.73 -11.30 -8.00
N GLY A 232 18.83 -12.28 -8.18
CA GLY A 232 18.60 -13.34 -7.20
C GLY A 232 17.72 -12.94 -6.01
N LEU A 233 17.27 -11.69 -5.92
CA LEU A 233 16.28 -11.27 -4.93
C LEU A 233 14.97 -12.04 -5.15
N ARG A 234 14.41 -12.59 -4.06
CA ARG A 234 13.10 -13.24 -4.08
C ARG A 234 12.00 -12.22 -3.77
N LEU A 235 11.10 -12.04 -4.72
CA LEU A 235 9.95 -11.15 -4.65
C LEU A 235 8.66 -11.96 -4.47
N CYS A 236 7.83 -11.57 -3.51
CA CYS A 236 6.44 -12.02 -3.47
C CYS A 236 5.65 -11.34 -4.59
N LEU A 237 4.93 -12.12 -5.37
CA LEU A 237 4.07 -11.59 -6.43
C LEU A 237 2.65 -11.35 -5.88
N PRO A 238 2.04 -10.17 -6.11
CA PRO A 238 0.62 -10.00 -5.88
C PRO A 238 -0.19 -10.88 -6.85
N LEU A 239 -1.50 -10.94 -6.66
CA LEU A 239 -2.37 -11.65 -7.60
C LEU A 239 -2.30 -11.00 -8.98
N ALA A 240 -2.26 -11.83 -10.03
CA ALA A 240 -2.25 -11.35 -11.41
C ALA A 240 -3.62 -10.78 -11.80
N CYS A 241 -3.64 -9.66 -12.51
CA CYS A 241 -4.82 -9.13 -13.15
C CYS A 241 -4.94 -9.67 -14.58
N GLU A 242 -6.17 -9.86 -15.04
CA GLU A 242 -6.46 -10.27 -16.43
C GLU A 242 -5.90 -9.27 -17.46
N ASN A 243 -5.99 -7.98 -17.16
CA ASN A 243 -5.54 -6.90 -18.01
C ASN A 243 -4.66 -5.92 -17.23
N VAL A 244 -3.49 -5.65 -17.80
CA VAL A 244 -2.57 -4.59 -17.38
C VAL A 244 -2.56 -3.45 -18.40
N TYR A 245 -2.15 -2.27 -17.95
CA TYR A 245 -1.97 -1.08 -18.78
C TYR A 245 -0.61 -0.46 -18.48
N GLU A 246 0.16 -0.18 -19.53
CA GLU A 246 1.42 0.55 -19.46
C GLU A 246 1.16 2.06 -19.51
N ILE A 247 1.64 2.78 -18.50
CA ILE A 247 1.44 4.22 -18.35
C ILE A 247 2.21 4.98 -19.43
N ALA A 248 1.48 5.79 -20.20
CA ALA A 248 2.08 6.72 -21.15
C ALA A 248 2.30 8.10 -20.54
N ALA A 249 3.19 8.88 -21.15
CA ALA A 249 3.45 10.25 -20.71
C ALA A 249 2.17 11.11 -20.77
N GLY A 250 1.81 11.71 -19.63
CA GLY A 250 0.61 12.55 -19.51
C GLY A 250 -0.67 11.78 -19.18
N ASP A 251 -0.60 10.46 -19.00
CA ASP A 251 -1.74 9.70 -18.51
C ASP A 251 -2.18 10.14 -17.12
N ASN A 252 -3.50 10.11 -16.93
CA ASN A 252 -4.15 10.38 -15.68
C ASN A 252 -5.31 9.40 -15.50
N CYS A 253 -5.91 9.43 -14.32
CA CYS A 253 -6.96 8.47 -14.00
C CYS A 253 -8.11 8.49 -15.02
N SER A 254 -8.53 9.67 -15.49
CA SER A 254 -9.60 9.80 -16.48
C SER A 254 -9.21 9.23 -17.85
N SER A 255 -7.99 9.49 -18.34
CA SER A 255 -7.54 8.93 -19.64
C SER A 255 -7.50 7.40 -19.62
N ILE A 256 -6.97 6.82 -18.54
CA ILE A 256 -6.86 5.36 -18.38
C ILE A 256 -8.25 4.72 -18.28
N THR A 257 -9.17 5.31 -17.50
CA THR A 257 -10.56 4.80 -17.41
C THR A 257 -11.26 4.81 -18.77
N ALA A 258 -11.08 5.87 -19.55
CA ALA A 258 -11.67 5.96 -20.89
C ALA A 258 -11.05 4.93 -21.86
N ALA A 259 -9.74 4.69 -21.77
CA ALA A 259 -9.03 3.75 -22.65
C ALA A 259 -9.37 2.28 -22.34
N THR A 260 -9.58 1.94 -21.07
CA THR A 260 -9.70 0.55 -20.62
C THR A 260 -11.12 0.13 -20.25
N GLY A 261 -12.05 1.08 -20.14
CA GLY A 261 -13.42 0.82 -19.72
C GLY A 261 -13.56 0.48 -18.22
N THR A 262 -12.49 0.63 -17.43
CA THR A 262 -12.54 0.51 -15.98
C THR A 262 -13.02 1.81 -15.32
N SER A 263 -13.28 1.78 -14.01
CA SER A 263 -13.63 2.99 -13.24
C SER A 263 -12.44 3.48 -12.43
N TRP A 264 -12.39 4.78 -12.14
CA TRP A 264 -11.27 5.37 -11.39
C TRP A 264 -11.12 4.76 -9.99
N LEU A 265 -12.24 4.43 -9.33
CA LEU A 265 -12.26 3.74 -8.04
C LEU A 265 -11.64 2.35 -8.11
N LYS A 266 -11.94 1.61 -9.19
CA LYS A 266 -11.34 0.30 -9.46
C LYS A 266 -9.83 0.42 -9.71
N LEU A 267 -9.38 1.45 -10.41
CA LEU A 267 -7.94 1.69 -10.58
C LEU A 267 -7.24 1.91 -9.24
N VAL A 268 -7.84 2.71 -8.35
CA VAL A 268 -7.30 2.95 -7.00
C VAL A 268 -7.27 1.65 -6.20
N SER A 269 -8.33 0.82 -6.25
CA SER A 269 -8.37 -0.42 -5.47
C SER A 269 -7.46 -1.53 -6.01
N TYR A 270 -7.20 -1.58 -7.31
CA TYR A 270 -6.37 -2.61 -7.94
C TYR A 270 -4.87 -2.35 -7.83
N ASN A 271 -4.46 -1.11 -7.52
CA ASN A 271 -3.06 -0.69 -7.58
C ASN A 271 -2.64 -0.07 -6.25
N GLY A 272 -1.78 -0.78 -5.51
CA GLY A 272 -1.21 -0.30 -4.26
C GLY A 272 -0.48 1.03 -4.44
N MET A 273 -0.40 1.83 -3.39
CA MET A 273 0.23 3.17 -3.36
C MET A 273 -0.40 4.24 -4.27
N VAL A 274 -1.41 3.91 -5.09
CA VAL A 274 -2.24 4.94 -5.73
C VAL A 274 -3.05 5.66 -4.64
N ASP A 275 -2.99 6.99 -4.64
CA ASP A 275 -3.69 7.78 -3.64
C ASP A 275 -5.22 7.72 -3.85
N SER A 276 -5.98 8.05 -2.80
CA SER A 276 -7.45 7.99 -2.83
C SER A 276 -8.11 8.96 -3.82
N GLY A 277 -7.37 9.97 -4.31
CA GLY A 277 -7.79 10.87 -5.37
C GLY A 277 -7.32 10.45 -6.76
N CYS A 278 -6.60 9.33 -6.88
CA CYS A 278 -5.97 8.84 -8.10
C CYS A 278 -5.05 9.89 -8.78
N SER A 279 -4.48 10.80 -7.99
CA SER A 279 -3.74 11.95 -8.51
C SER A 279 -2.31 11.59 -8.95
N ASN A 280 -1.73 10.58 -8.32
CA ASN A 280 -0.39 10.08 -8.58
C ASN A 280 -0.32 8.93 -9.61
N ILE A 281 -1.44 8.51 -10.22
CA ILE A 281 -1.47 7.26 -11.02
C ILE A 281 -0.51 7.26 -12.21
N GLY A 282 -0.23 8.43 -12.79
CA GLY A 282 0.72 8.62 -13.90
C GLY A 282 2.18 8.79 -13.48
N ASP A 283 2.48 8.79 -12.17
CA ASP A 283 3.85 8.93 -11.65
C ASP A 283 4.61 7.60 -11.76
N THR A 284 5.29 7.40 -12.88
CA THR A 284 6.08 6.18 -13.11
C THR A 284 7.36 6.12 -12.27
N ALA A 285 7.84 7.25 -11.75
CA ALA A 285 9.01 7.28 -10.88
C ALA A 285 8.68 6.76 -9.47
N LEU A 286 7.46 6.99 -9.00
CA LEU A 286 6.98 6.53 -7.69
C LEU A 286 6.30 5.16 -7.76
N LEU A 287 5.52 4.89 -8.80
CA LEU A 287 4.60 3.76 -8.88
C LEU A 287 4.99 2.71 -9.93
N GLY A 288 6.08 2.93 -10.68
CA GLY A 288 6.42 2.16 -11.88
C GLY A 288 5.43 2.37 -13.04
N GLY A 289 5.70 1.72 -14.15
CA GLY A 289 5.00 1.87 -15.43
C GLY A 289 3.74 1.02 -15.61
N VAL A 290 3.50 -0.03 -14.80
CA VAL A 290 2.40 -0.99 -15.06
C VAL A 290 1.27 -0.84 -14.05
N ARG A 291 0.02 -0.79 -14.52
CA ARG A 291 -1.19 -0.80 -13.69
C ARG A 291 -2.08 -1.98 -14.01
N CYS A 292 -2.67 -2.58 -12.99
CA CYS A 292 -3.82 -3.44 -13.17
C CYS A 292 -5.04 -2.60 -13.53
N VAL A 293 -5.71 -2.93 -14.63
CA VAL A 293 -6.97 -2.29 -15.08
C VAL A 293 -8.17 -3.24 -14.99
N SER A 294 -7.91 -4.49 -14.64
CA SER A 294 -8.88 -5.47 -14.16
C SER A 294 -8.55 -5.92 -12.74
N ALA A 295 -9.49 -6.61 -12.09
CA ALA A 295 -9.30 -7.13 -10.74
C ALA A 295 -8.08 -8.09 -10.66
N PRO A 296 -7.12 -7.82 -9.76
CA PRO A 296 -6.09 -8.79 -9.38
C PRO A 296 -6.74 -10.06 -8.80
N GLY A 297 -6.40 -11.23 -9.33
CA GLY A 297 -7.05 -12.51 -9.03
C GLY A 297 -8.22 -12.86 -9.95
N GLY A 298 -8.54 -11.99 -10.91
CA GLY A 298 -9.68 -12.15 -11.83
C GLY A 298 -11.00 -11.65 -11.25
N THR A 299 -12.04 -11.63 -12.09
CA THR A 299 -13.40 -11.34 -11.62
C THR A 299 -13.97 -12.58 -10.95
N PHE A 300 -14.29 -12.48 -9.67
CA PHE A 300 -14.94 -13.56 -8.96
C PHE A 300 -16.39 -13.66 -9.42
N ASN A 301 -16.77 -14.78 -10.02
CA ASN A 301 -18.08 -14.91 -10.61
C ASN A 301 -19.11 -15.43 -9.61
N LEU A 302 -19.84 -14.51 -8.96
CA LEU A 302 -20.93 -14.83 -8.04
C LEU A 302 -22.10 -15.62 -8.70
N THR A 303 -22.13 -15.74 -10.05
CA THR A 303 -23.22 -16.43 -10.79
C THR A 303 -23.13 -17.95 -10.81
N VAL A 304 -22.10 -18.56 -10.21
CA VAL A 304 -21.99 -20.04 -10.15
C VAL A 304 -22.99 -20.65 -9.15
N SER A 305 -23.60 -19.85 -8.27
CA SER A 305 -24.80 -20.25 -7.54
C SER A 305 -26.05 -19.85 -8.33
N ALA A 306 -26.77 -20.85 -8.85
CA ALA A 306 -28.01 -20.65 -9.61
C ALA A 306 -29.14 -19.92 -8.85
N ASN A 307 -28.93 -19.60 -7.56
CA ASN A 307 -29.88 -18.92 -6.68
C ASN A 307 -29.45 -17.51 -6.26
N SER A 308 -28.32 -16.96 -6.72
CA SER A 308 -27.94 -15.57 -6.39
C SER A 308 -28.67 -14.59 -7.32
N SER A 309 -29.59 -13.82 -6.73
CA SER A 309 -30.27 -12.72 -7.44
C SER A 309 -29.26 -11.61 -7.68
N SER A 310 -28.56 -11.66 -8.82
CA SER A 310 -27.80 -10.53 -9.33
C SER A 310 -28.73 -9.31 -9.42
N THR A 311 -28.61 -8.34 -8.50
CA THR A 311 -28.96 -6.89 -8.58
C THR A 311 -29.45 -6.23 -7.28
N SER A 312 -29.53 -6.91 -6.13
CA SER A 312 -30.08 -6.30 -4.89
C SER A 312 -29.10 -5.37 -4.16
N GLY A 313 -28.88 -4.18 -4.72
CA GLY A 313 -28.62 -2.95 -3.97
C GLY A 313 -27.54 -2.98 -2.88
N VAL A 314 -26.28 -3.02 -3.31
CA VAL A 314 -25.16 -2.48 -2.54
C VAL A 314 -25.18 -0.95 -2.63
N ASP A 315 -24.83 -0.25 -1.55
CA ASP A 315 -24.83 1.23 -1.51
C ASP A 315 -23.63 1.88 -2.24
N GLY A 316 -23.19 1.27 -3.34
CA GLY A 316 -22.17 1.79 -4.25
C GLY A 316 -21.40 0.66 -4.94
N GLN A 317 -21.22 0.76 -6.26
CA GLN A 317 -20.34 -0.13 -7.01
C GLN A 317 -18.86 0.24 -6.78
N GLY A 318 -17.97 -0.76 -6.70
CA GLY A 318 -16.52 -0.58 -6.84
C GLY A 318 -15.80 0.04 -5.64
N GLY A 319 -16.07 -0.40 -4.41
CA GLY A 319 -15.31 0.04 -3.23
C GLY A 319 -15.84 1.28 -2.52
N SER A 320 -16.89 1.93 -3.04
CA SER A 320 -17.50 3.12 -2.42
C SER A 320 -18.75 2.85 -1.58
N GLY A 321 -19.26 1.62 -1.60
CA GLY A 321 -20.33 1.18 -0.70
C GLY A 321 -19.83 0.88 0.71
N SER A 322 -20.70 0.98 1.71
CA SER A 322 -20.41 0.60 3.10
C SER A 322 -20.43 -0.91 3.34
N GLY A 323 -20.70 -1.72 2.30
CA GLY A 323 -20.82 -3.18 2.38
C GLY A 323 -22.14 -3.67 2.98
N HIS A 324 -23.06 -2.75 3.25
CA HIS A 324 -24.41 -3.09 3.70
C HIS A 324 -25.34 -3.34 2.54
N GLY A 325 -26.23 -4.33 2.70
CA GLY A 325 -27.36 -4.51 1.80
C GLY A 325 -28.38 -3.38 1.98
N THR A 326 -28.99 -2.93 0.88
CA THR A 326 -30.08 -1.94 0.92
C THR A 326 -31.47 -2.56 1.03
N ASN A 327 -31.63 -3.81 0.60
CA ASN A 327 -32.88 -4.57 0.67
C ASN A 327 -32.61 -5.94 1.29
N PHE A 328 -33.58 -6.47 2.04
CA PHE A 328 -33.51 -7.84 2.55
C PHE A 328 -33.70 -8.84 1.41
N VAL A 329 -32.91 -9.92 1.43
CA VAL A 329 -33.08 -11.07 0.55
C VAL A 329 -33.58 -12.25 1.39
N ALA A 330 -34.69 -12.86 0.97
CA ALA A 330 -35.19 -14.06 1.63
C ALA A 330 -34.28 -15.25 1.30
N LEU A 331 -34.00 -16.12 2.27
CA LEU A 331 -33.20 -17.32 2.07
C LEU A 331 -34.04 -18.39 1.33
N PRO A 332 -33.62 -18.86 0.14
CA PRO A 332 -34.24 -20.02 -0.51
C PRO A 332 -34.25 -21.28 0.37
N SER A 333 -35.24 -22.15 0.16
CA SER A 333 -35.49 -23.33 1.02
C SER A 333 -34.50 -24.47 0.83
N ASP A 334 -33.73 -24.47 -0.25
CA ASP A 334 -32.80 -25.51 -0.68
C ASP A 334 -31.35 -25.28 -0.24
N ILE A 335 -31.08 -24.19 0.48
CA ILE A 335 -29.72 -23.81 0.87
C ILE A 335 -29.40 -24.15 2.32
N THR A 336 -28.15 -24.56 2.56
CA THR A 336 -27.64 -24.84 3.90
C THR A 336 -26.86 -23.63 4.41
N LEU A 337 -27.36 -22.99 5.46
CA LEU A 337 -26.74 -21.82 6.07
C LEU A 337 -25.59 -22.23 7.01
N ALA A 338 -24.47 -21.51 6.98
CA ALA A 338 -23.37 -21.71 7.93
C ALA A 338 -23.81 -21.36 9.36
N ASP A 339 -23.24 -22.03 10.35
CA ASP A 339 -23.66 -21.90 11.75
C ASP A 339 -23.58 -20.44 12.24
N GLY A 340 -24.61 -20.01 12.96
CA GLY A 340 -24.71 -18.64 13.48
C GLY A 340 -24.93 -17.53 12.45
N THR A 341 -24.90 -17.80 11.14
CA THR A 341 -25.10 -16.78 10.10
C THR A 341 -26.46 -16.11 10.22
N THR A 342 -26.48 -14.78 10.09
CA THR A 342 -27.71 -13.99 10.22
C THR A 342 -28.69 -14.20 9.07
N THR A 343 -29.99 -14.13 9.37
CA THR A 343 -31.03 -14.02 8.34
C THR A 343 -31.34 -12.58 7.94
N ASP A 344 -30.77 -11.59 8.63
CA ASP A 344 -30.94 -10.16 8.33
C ASP A 344 -29.90 -9.71 7.29
N CYS A 345 -30.00 -10.32 6.11
CA CYS A 345 -29.02 -10.18 5.04
C CYS A 345 -29.65 -9.61 3.77
N GLY A 346 -28.87 -8.81 3.06
CA GLY A 346 -29.22 -8.30 1.74
C GLY A 346 -28.62 -9.08 0.59
N ASP A 347 -27.70 -10.01 0.85
CA ASP A 347 -27.28 -11.00 -0.15
C ASP A 347 -26.54 -12.19 0.48
N TYR A 348 -26.73 -13.37 -0.10
CA TYR A 348 -26.15 -14.63 0.37
C TYR A 348 -25.22 -15.22 -0.67
N TYR A 349 -24.18 -15.89 -0.19
CA TYR A 349 -23.25 -16.60 -1.07
C TYR A 349 -22.92 -18.00 -0.54
N THR A 350 -23.03 -19.00 -1.42
CA THR A 350 -22.69 -20.39 -1.15
C THR A 350 -21.28 -20.66 -1.63
N ILE A 351 -20.40 -21.09 -0.72
CA ILE A 351 -18.99 -21.31 -0.99
C ILE A 351 -18.80 -22.46 -1.98
N VAL A 352 -17.99 -22.25 -3.00
CA VAL A 352 -17.53 -23.27 -3.94
C VAL A 352 -16.03 -23.53 -3.79
N SER A 353 -15.53 -24.58 -4.43
CA SER A 353 -14.11 -24.94 -4.35
C SER A 353 -13.24 -23.88 -5.02
N GLY A 354 -12.24 -23.37 -4.29
CA GLY A 354 -11.30 -22.34 -4.76
C GLY A 354 -11.59 -20.94 -4.20
N ASP A 355 -12.72 -20.75 -3.53
CA ASP A 355 -13.06 -19.48 -2.90
C ASP A 355 -12.15 -19.21 -1.69
N THR A 356 -11.63 -17.99 -1.62
CA THR A 356 -10.96 -17.46 -0.43
C THR A 356 -11.73 -16.28 0.12
N CYS A 357 -11.56 -16.01 1.41
CA CYS A 357 -12.17 -14.90 2.12
C CYS A 357 -11.78 -13.54 1.49
N VAL A 358 -10.51 -13.41 1.07
CA VAL A 358 -10.04 -12.22 0.34
C VAL A 358 -10.78 -12.07 -0.98
N SER A 359 -10.89 -13.14 -1.78
CA SER A 359 -11.58 -13.08 -3.08
C SER A 359 -13.08 -12.80 -2.95
N LEU A 360 -13.75 -13.45 -1.98
CA LEU A 360 -15.18 -13.28 -1.72
C LEU A 360 -15.52 -11.85 -1.32
N LEU A 361 -14.76 -11.28 -0.37
CA LEU A 361 -15.07 -9.98 0.22
C LEU A 361 -14.66 -8.81 -0.66
N ALA A 362 -13.60 -8.96 -1.45
CA ALA A 362 -13.24 -8.00 -2.47
C ALA A 362 -14.35 -7.85 -3.52
N GLU A 363 -14.96 -8.97 -3.95
CA GLU A 363 -16.03 -8.94 -4.95
C GLU A 363 -17.37 -8.51 -4.35
N ALA A 364 -17.73 -9.08 -3.20
CA ALA A 364 -18.92 -8.63 -2.49
C ALA A 364 -18.84 -7.15 -2.14
N ASN A 365 -17.64 -6.56 -2.05
CA ASN A 365 -17.43 -5.20 -1.53
C ASN A 365 -17.92 -5.09 -0.08
N THR A 366 -17.58 -6.09 0.73
CA THR A 366 -17.99 -6.19 2.14
C THR A 366 -16.79 -6.13 3.06
N PRO A 367 -16.69 -5.09 3.92
CA PRO A 367 -15.67 -5.03 4.96
C PRO A 367 -15.66 -6.29 5.83
N PHE A 368 -14.48 -6.83 6.10
CA PHE A 368 -14.31 -8.09 6.83
C PHE A 368 -15.00 -8.07 8.21
N ASN A 369 -14.98 -6.93 8.91
CA ASN A 369 -15.68 -6.79 10.19
C ASN A 369 -17.21 -6.91 10.07
N LEU A 370 -17.81 -6.50 8.95
CA LEU A 370 -19.24 -6.70 8.69
C LEU A 370 -19.52 -8.16 8.33
N PHE A 371 -18.64 -8.79 7.57
CA PHE A 371 -18.76 -10.21 7.25
C PHE A 371 -18.70 -11.09 8.50
N MET A 372 -17.73 -10.88 9.39
CA MET A 372 -17.68 -11.58 10.68
C MET A 372 -18.92 -11.32 11.55
N ALA A 373 -19.39 -10.06 11.59
CA ALA A 373 -20.58 -9.72 12.36
C ALA A 373 -21.84 -10.43 11.84
N ALA A 374 -21.90 -10.68 10.52
CA ALA A 374 -22.98 -11.40 9.87
C ALA A 374 -22.83 -12.93 9.97
N ASN A 375 -21.61 -13.44 10.12
CA ASN A 375 -21.26 -14.86 10.09
C ASN A 375 -20.34 -15.24 11.26
N PRO A 376 -20.88 -15.42 12.48
CA PRO A 376 -20.10 -15.69 13.69
C PRO A 376 -19.28 -16.98 13.69
N SER A 377 -19.52 -17.91 12.76
CA SER A 377 -18.65 -19.07 12.56
C SER A 377 -17.26 -18.71 12.01
N ILE A 378 -17.11 -17.50 11.45
CA ILE A 378 -15.84 -16.94 11.00
C ILE A 378 -15.25 -16.11 12.14
N THR A 379 -14.14 -16.56 12.70
CA THR A 379 -13.61 -16.05 13.98
C THR A 379 -12.54 -14.99 13.82
N SER A 380 -11.79 -15.00 12.71
CA SER A 380 -10.74 -14.01 12.44
C SER A 380 -10.34 -13.96 10.97
N ALA A 381 -9.67 -12.88 10.56
CA ALA A 381 -9.17 -12.76 9.18
C ALA A 381 -8.14 -13.83 8.84
N LEU A 382 -7.32 -14.23 9.82
CA LEU A 382 -6.29 -15.24 9.65
C LEU A 382 -6.86 -16.65 9.47
N ALA A 383 -7.97 -16.96 10.16
CA ALA A 383 -8.61 -18.28 10.10
C ALA A 383 -9.71 -18.38 9.03
N CYS A 384 -10.10 -17.26 8.40
CA CYS A 384 -11.30 -17.22 7.57
C CYS A 384 -11.27 -18.24 6.42
N ASP A 385 -10.14 -18.37 5.72
CA ASP A 385 -10.03 -19.30 4.59
C ASP A 385 -10.21 -20.77 5.04
N ASP A 386 -9.77 -21.12 6.25
CA ASP A 386 -9.94 -22.46 6.82
C ASP A 386 -11.36 -22.70 7.36
N GLU A 387 -12.09 -21.63 7.70
CA GLU A 387 -13.44 -21.67 8.28
C GLU A 387 -14.55 -21.55 7.20
N LEU A 388 -14.19 -21.14 5.98
CA LEU A 388 -15.08 -21.17 4.82
C LEU A 388 -15.26 -22.62 4.33
N THR A 389 -16.47 -23.16 4.49
CA THR A 389 -16.78 -24.54 4.13
C THR A 389 -17.55 -24.60 2.81
N VAL A 390 -16.99 -25.31 1.82
CA VAL A 390 -17.65 -25.56 0.52
C VAL A 390 -19.05 -26.15 0.73
N GLY A 391 -20.06 -25.55 0.08
CA GLY A 391 -21.46 -25.94 0.15
C GLY A 391 -22.26 -25.25 1.27
N LEU A 392 -21.61 -24.56 2.21
CA LEU A 392 -22.31 -23.70 3.18
C LEU A 392 -22.52 -22.29 2.64
N THR A 393 -23.57 -21.64 3.14
CA THR A 393 -23.99 -20.31 2.71
C THR A 393 -23.81 -19.28 3.80
N TYR A 394 -23.24 -18.15 3.43
CA TYR A 394 -22.86 -17.05 4.30
C TYR A 394 -23.58 -15.77 3.86
N CYS A 395 -23.88 -14.90 4.82
CA CYS A 395 -24.39 -13.57 4.56
C CYS A 395 -23.25 -12.66 4.12
N ILE A 396 -23.26 -12.20 2.87
CA ILE A 396 -22.20 -11.33 2.35
C ILE A 396 -22.57 -9.85 2.43
N HIS A 397 -23.84 -9.50 2.66
CA HIS A 397 -24.28 -8.11 2.82
C HIS A 397 -25.19 -7.91 4.02
N LEU A 398 -24.61 -7.56 5.16
CA LEU A 398 -25.38 -7.33 6.39
C LEU A 398 -26.32 -6.13 6.25
N ILE A 399 -27.58 -6.24 6.69
CA ILE A 399 -28.48 -5.08 6.74
C ILE A 399 -28.10 -4.14 7.89
N ARG A 400 -28.15 -2.82 7.67
CA ARG A 400 -27.93 -1.84 8.75
C ARG A 400 -28.94 -2.04 9.88
N GLY A 401 -28.46 -1.98 11.12
CA GLY A 401 -29.32 -2.11 12.30
C GLY A 401 -29.66 -3.55 12.70
N PHE A 402 -28.98 -4.57 12.13
CA PHE A 402 -29.16 -5.99 12.51
C PHE A 402 -29.03 -6.25 14.02
N ASN A 403 -28.23 -5.44 14.72
CA ASN A 403 -27.96 -5.57 16.15
C ASN A 403 -28.59 -4.45 17.00
N ALA A 404 -29.61 -3.75 16.46
CA ALA A 404 -30.35 -2.76 17.23
C ALA A 404 -31.17 -3.45 18.34
N THR A 405 -30.63 -3.46 19.56
CA THR A 405 -31.24 -4.08 20.77
C THR A 405 -32.22 -3.15 21.50
N ASN A 406 -32.43 -1.93 21.03
CA ASN A 406 -33.27 -0.93 21.69
C ASN A 406 -34.40 -0.44 20.79
N ILE A 407 -35.57 -1.09 20.82
CA ILE A 407 -36.84 -0.36 20.63
C ILE A 407 -37.93 -0.93 21.55
N SER A 408 -37.87 -0.55 22.83
CA SER A 408 -39.01 -0.64 23.75
C SER A 408 -39.83 0.67 23.66
N GLY A 409 -40.52 0.85 22.55
CA GLY A 409 -41.51 1.91 22.37
C GLY A 409 -42.85 1.27 22.06
N ASN A 410 -43.82 1.41 22.97
CA ASN A 410 -45.17 0.87 22.82
C ASN A 410 -45.85 1.57 21.62
N LEU A 411 -45.83 0.96 20.44
CA LEU A 411 -46.47 1.51 19.23
C LEU A 411 -47.99 1.44 19.35
N THR A 412 -48.67 2.46 18.84
CA THR A 412 -50.15 2.54 18.87
C THR A 412 -50.73 1.85 17.63
N VAL A 413 -51.74 0.98 17.78
CA VAL A 413 -52.36 0.32 16.61
C VAL A 413 -53.13 1.34 15.78
N SER A 414 -52.96 1.28 14.45
CA SER A 414 -53.59 2.19 13.51
C SER A 414 -55.12 2.07 13.54
N THR A 415 -55.80 3.21 13.75
CA THR A 415 -57.27 3.32 13.70
C THR A 415 -57.77 4.00 12.43
N ASN A 416 -56.86 4.53 11.61
CA ASN A 416 -57.17 5.32 10.42
C ASN A 416 -56.50 4.78 9.14
N GLY A 417 -55.84 3.61 9.22
CA GLY A 417 -55.15 2.99 8.10
C GLY A 417 -53.80 3.61 7.75
N LEU A 418 -53.25 4.48 8.61
CA LEU A 418 -51.90 5.05 8.46
C LEU A 418 -50.90 4.42 9.43
N CYS A 419 -49.63 4.39 9.05
CA CYS A 419 -48.55 3.78 9.84
C CYS A 419 -47.23 4.55 9.76
N GLY A 420 -46.34 4.28 10.72
CA GLY A 420 -45.12 5.05 10.96
C GLY A 420 -45.25 6.03 12.14
N ASN A 421 -44.15 6.71 12.50
CA ASN A 421 -44.10 7.75 13.53
C ASN A 421 -44.80 7.36 14.87
N GLY A 422 -44.51 6.16 15.40
CA GLY A 422 -45.11 5.67 16.65
C GLY A 422 -46.41 4.85 16.47
N THR A 423 -46.86 4.61 15.24
CA THR A 423 -48.10 3.87 14.91
C THR A 423 -47.80 2.59 14.12
N THR A 424 -48.44 1.46 14.48
CA THR A 424 -48.27 0.14 13.84
C THR A 424 -49.55 -0.35 13.14
N CYS A 425 -49.40 -1.09 12.04
CA CYS A 425 -50.52 -1.78 11.37
C CYS A 425 -50.86 -3.12 12.02
N LEU A 426 -49.95 -3.68 12.83
CA LEU A 426 -50.12 -4.99 13.45
C LEU A 426 -51.36 -5.01 14.36
N GLY A 427 -52.33 -5.85 14.03
CA GLY A 427 -53.61 -5.96 14.72
C GLY A 427 -54.68 -4.94 14.30
N SER A 428 -54.43 -4.16 13.24
CA SER A 428 -55.40 -3.20 12.70
C SER A 428 -56.43 -3.88 11.80
N SER A 429 -57.63 -3.29 11.68
CA SER A 429 -58.67 -3.77 10.74
C SER A 429 -58.30 -3.57 9.26
N PHE A 430 -57.23 -2.84 8.98
CA PHE A 430 -56.78 -2.52 7.62
C PHE A 430 -55.76 -3.52 7.09
N GLY A 431 -55.21 -4.38 7.95
CA GLY A 431 -54.15 -5.33 7.64
C GLY A 431 -52.89 -5.07 8.47
N ASP A 432 -52.02 -6.07 8.55
CA ASP A 432 -50.88 -6.07 9.47
C ASP A 432 -49.62 -5.42 8.90
N CYS A 433 -49.59 -5.12 7.60
CA CYS A 433 -48.41 -4.60 6.93
C CYS A 433 -48.50 -3.10 6.69
N CYS A 434 -47.35 -2.41 6.79
CA CYS A 434 -47.20 -0.98 6.53
C CYS A 434 -46.44 -0.75 5.22
N SER A 435 -47.08 -0.11 4.24
CA SER A 435 -46.47 0.26 2.96
C SER A 435 -45.48 1.43 3.10
N LEU A 436 -44.59 1.60 2.10
CA LEU A 436 -43.71 2.78 1.98
C LEU A 436 -44.47 4.12 2.04
N SER A 437 -45.70 4.12 1.53
CA SER A 437 -46.52 5.32 1.45
C SER A 437 -47.21 5.63 2.78
N GLY A 438 -46.93 4.86 3.84
CA GLY A 438 -47.47 5.07 5.18
C GLY A 438 -48.90 4.54 5.36
N TYR A 439 -49.32 3.55 4.57
CA TYR A 439 -50.66 2.95 4.64
C TYR A 439 -50.64 1.49 5.10
N CYS A 440 -51.66 1.10 5.86
CA CYS A 440 -51.90 -0.28 6.30
C CYS A 440 -52.64 -1.11 5.24
N GLY A 441 -52.24 -2.37 5.10
CA GLY A 441 -52.86 -3.33 4.19
C GLY A 441 -52.40 -4.77 4.43
N SER A 442 -53.02 -5.73 3.72
CA SER A 442 -52.69 -7.17 3.81
C SER A 442 -52.19 -7.78 2.49
N THR A 443 -52.19 -7.02 1.39
CA THR A 443 -51.71 -7.52 0.09
C THR A 443 -50.22 -7.27 -0.07
N SER A 444 -49.61 -7.90 -1.09
CA SER A 444 -48.20 -7.75 -1.44
C SER A 444 -47.77 -6.29 -1.58
N ASP A 445 -48.65 -5.40 -2.05
CA ASP A 445 -48.32 -3.97 -2.24
C ASP A 445 -48.07 -3.24 -0.91
N TYR A 446 -48.59 -3.78 0.20
CA TYR A 446 -48.38 -3.28 1.56
C TYR A 446 -47.34 -4.10 2.33
N CYS A 447 -47.25 -5.40 2.02
CA CYS A 447 -46.38 -6.36 2.69
C CYS A 447 -45.04 -6.60 1.97
N ALA A 448 -44.77 -5.96 0.83
CA ALA A 448 -43.53 -6.15 0.08
C ALA A 448 -42.32 -5.75 0.94
N ALA A 449 -41.45 -6.74 1.19
CA ALA A 449 -40.24 -6.60 1.98
C ALA A 449 -39.18 -5.81 1.20
N GLY A 450 -39.28 -4.48 1.24
CA GLY A 450 -38.31 -3.60 0.58
C GLY A 450 -38.60 -2.12 0.76
N LEU A 451 -39.51 -1.78 1.66
CA LEU A 451 -40.21 -0.50 1.65
C LEU A 451 -40.29 0.16 3.04
N CYS A 452 -39.30 -0.10 3.90
CA CYS A 452 -39.07 0.66 5.13
C CYS A 452 -37.90 1.61 4.95
N ALA A 453 -38.16 2.81 4.41
CA ALA A 453 -37.19 3.88 4.42
C ALA A 453 -36.85 4.28 5.86
N LEU A 454 -35.60 3.98 6.25
CA LEU A 454 -34.72 4.68 7.20
C LEU A 454 -35.20 5.16 8.58
N HIS A 455 -36.42 4.86 9.06
CA HIS A 455 -36.84 5.28 10.42
C HIS A 455 -37.63 4.26 11.24
N LEU A 456 -37.87 3.04 10.77
CA LEU A 456 -38.60 2.03 11.55
C LEU A 456 -37.97 0.63 11.41
N VAL A 457 -37.07 0.30 12.33
CA VAL A 457 -36.43 -1.03 12.49
C VAL A 457 -37.32 -2.02 13.29
N ILE A 458 -38.61 -1.74 13.52
CA ILE A 458 -39.32 -2.33 14.67
C ILE A 458 -40.06 -3.67 14.42
N VAL A 459 -40.44 -4.06 13.20
CA VAL A 459 -41.60 -4.99 13.10
C VAL A 459 -41.28 -6.49 13.03
N PHE A 460 -40.06 -6.96 12.79
CA PHE A 460 -39.87 -8.38 12.41
C PHE A 460 -39.52 -9.42 13.47
N ARG A 461 -39.45 -9.10 14.79
CA ARG A 461 -39.22 -10.14 15.82
C ARG A 461 -40.48 -10.86 16.32
N ALA A 462 -41.69 -10.43 15.96
CA ALA A 462 -42.92 -10.99 16.54
C ALA A 462 -43.63 -12.09 15.72
N ILE A 463 -43.16 -12.44 14.51
CA ILE A 463 -43.85 -13.41 13.64
C ILE A 463 -43.20 -14.82 13.66
N ARG A 464 -42.01 -15.00 14.24
CA ARG A 464 -41.31 -16.32 14.23
C ARG A 464 -41.58 -17.22 15.46
N SER A 465 -42.81 -17.26 15.97
CA SER A 465 -43.19 -18.22 17.02
C SER A 465 -44.60 -18.81 16.87
N LEU A 466 -45.12 -18.88 15.64
CA LEU A 466 -46.25 -19.75 15.29
C LEU A 466 -45.95 -20.51 14.01
#